data_AF-A0A349PHW3-F1
#
_entry.id   AF-A0A349PHW3-F1
#
_cell.length_a   1.000
_cell.length_b   1.000
_cell.length_c   1.000
_cell.angle_alpha   90.00
_cell.angle_beta   90.00
_cell.angle_gamma   90.00
#
_symmetry.space_group_name_H-M   'P 1'
#
loop_
_entity.id
_entity.type
_entity.pdbx_description
1 polymer ?
#
loop_
_entity_poly.entity_id
_entity_poly.type
_entity_poly.pdbx_seq_one_letter_code
_entity_poly.pdbx_strand_id
1 'polypeptide(L)'
;MEFNLPFKKNIAILALGAESAGNFSVCQNGFVYFSQDFGDLLENTNFNKYKTELREYLKNKNIKPDIILTDLHPNFLTTKLGKKLARKYRAKHIFIQHHIAHIFSAIGDRKLFQNSKFKIQNSVIGVALDGTGYGADRKIWGGEVFKIQKSKITRIGHLENQTMLGSELAIKEPARMLLSILNKVFSAPSSPLGRGCPPRRTGEGRSELQKKNFIYNFVKKYYTRNEFELLYNQLQQNFNCVETSSAGRILDAVSLLLGFCGNKRNYKHEPAFLLEANSSKPYTDLKPKIDIAKNNYTLNTTFLFEYLIKNLRKDKKRLAATAQLYIA
;
A
#
# COMPACT_ATOMS: atom_id res chain seq x y z
N MET A 1 -10.84 14.01 -20.71
CA MET A 1 -12.24 13.52 -20.83
C MET A 1 -13.14 14.38 -19.93
N GLU A 2 -14.37 14.72 -20.33
CA GLU A 2 -15.27 15.61 -19.57
C GLU A 2 -16.54 14.89 -19.11
N PHE A 3 -16.96 15.12 -17.86
CA PHE A 3 -18.15 14.50 -17.23
C PHE A 3 -19.04 15.52 -16.54
N ASN A 4 -20.34 15.27 -16.48
CA ASN A 4 -21.29 16.13 -15.78
C ASN A 4 -21.71 15.53 -14.42
N LEU A 5 -21.55 16.32 -13.36
CA LEU A 5 -21.98 16.03 -12.00
C LEU A 5 -23.25 16.81 -11.67
N PRO A 6 -24.19 16.23 -10.91
CA PRO A 6 -25.48 16.84 -10.60
C PRO A 6 -25.40 18.02 -9.59
N PHE A 7 -24.24 18.66 -9.41
CA PHE A 7 -24.05 19.75 -8.46
C PHE A 7 -23.62 21.04 -9.17
N LYS A 8 -24.54 22.01 -9.23
CA LYS A 8 -24.29 23.36 -9.76
C LYS A 8 -23.87 24.31 -8.64
N LYS A 9 -22.60 24.23 -8.24
CA LYS A 9 -21.96 25.32 -7.49
C LYS A 9 -20.93 25.98 -8.39
N ASN A 10 -20.90 27.31 -8.35
CA ASN A 10 -19.91 28.13 -9.04
C ASN A 10 -18.56 28.08 -8.28
N ILE A 11 -18.01 26.88 -8.13
CA ILE A 11 -16.75 26.60 -7.44
C ILE A 11 -15.86 25.81 -8.40
N ALA A 12 -14.63 26.28 -8.60
CA ALA A 12 -13.60 25.59 -9.34
C ALA A 12 -12.69 24.78 -8.39
N ILE A 13 -12.61 23.47 -8.60
CA ILE A 13 -11.79 22.55 -7.81
C ILE A 13 -10.70 21.98 -8.71
N LEU A 14 -9.44 22.09 -8.30
CA LEU A 14 -8.29 21.48 -8.97
C LEU A 14 -7.73 20.36 -8.10
N ALA A 15 -7.72 19.13 -8.59
CA ALA A 15 -7.06 18.00 -7.94
C ALA A 15 -5.78 17.62 -8.69
N LEU A 16 -4.64 17.58 -7.99
CA LEU A 16 -3.31 17.38 -8.60
C LEU A 16 -2.80 15.93 -8.52
N GLY A 17 -3.58 15.01 -7.95
CA GLY A 17 -3.24 13.59 -7.90
C GLY A 17 -1.97 13.23 -7.13
N ALA A 18 -1.55 11.98 -7.31
CA ALA A 18 -0.30 11.41 -6.79
C ALA A 18 0.85 11.56 -7.80
N GLU A 19 2.07 11.16 -7.42
CA GLU A 19 3.25 11.29 -8.30
C GLU A 19 3.45 10.13 -9.25
N SER A 20 3.27 8.88 -8.79
CA SER A 20 3.67 7.70 -9.58
C SER A 20 2.69 7.31 -10.70
N ALA A 21 1.58 8.04 -10.83
CA ALA A 21 0.62 7.96 -11.92
C ALA A 21 0.03 9.38 -12.07
N GLY A 22 0.87 10.26 -12.62
CA GLY A 22 0.64 11.69 -12.64
C GLY A 22 -0.50 12.06 -13.55
N ASN A 23 -1.62 12.48 -12.98
CA ASN A 23 -2.72 13.12 -13.70
C ASN A 23 -3.37 14.17 -12.80
N PHE A 24 -4.11 15.09 -13.41
CA PHE A 24 -4.88 16.09 -12.70
C PHE A 24 -6.32 16.11 -13.20
N SER A 25 -7.20 16.63 -12.34
CA SER A 25 -8.58 16.90 -12.72
C SER A 25 -9.02 18.29 -12.29
N VAL A 26 -9.91 18.87 -13.09
CA VAL A 26 -10.51 20.18 -12.82
C VAL A 26 -12.02 20.04 -12.85
N CYS A 27 -12.69 20.43 -11.77
CA CYS A 27 -14.14 20.45 -11.68
C CYS A 27 -14.65 21.89 -11.63
N GLN A 28 -15.53 22.29 -12.54
CA GLN A 28 -16.19 23.61 -12.55
C GLN A 28 -17.60 23.49 -13.12
N ASN A 29 -18.59 24.11 -12.48
CA ASN A 29 -19.99 24.14 -12.95
C ASN A 29 -20.60 22.76 -13.22
N GLY A 30 -20.20 21.76 -12.42
CA GLY A 30 -20.61 20.38 -12.61
C GLY A 30 -19.78 19.61 -13.65
N PHE A 31 -18.92 20.27 -14.43
CA PHE A 31 -18.06 19.60 -15.39
C PHE A 31 -16.74 19.18 -14.76
N VAL A 32 -16.37 17.90 -14.88
CA VAL A 32 -15.07 17.37 -14.46
C VAL A 32 -14.24 17.03 -15.68
N TYR A 33 -13.11 17.71 -15.84
CA TYR A 33 -12.08 17.38 -16.81
C TYR A 33 -11.02 16.48 -16.17
N PHE A 34 -10.62 15.43 -16.88
CA PHE A 34 -9.45 14.61 -16.58
C PHE A 34 -8.38 14.84 -17.64
N SER A 35 -7.14 15.10 -17.20
CA SER A 35 -5.96 15.14 -18.06
C SER A 35 -5.60 13.76 -18.59
N GLN A 36 -4.65 13.71 -19.51
CA GLN A 36 -3.96 12.45 -19.82
C GLN A 36 -3.12 11.96 -18.61
N ASP A 37 -2.68 10.71 -18.69
CA ASP A 37 -1.67 10.17 -17.77
C ASP A 37 -0.28 10.58 -18.25
N PHE A 38 0.49 11.22 -17.37
CA PHE A 38 1.85 11.65 -17.63
C PHE A 38 2.90 10.65 -17.13
N GLY A 39 2.50 9.52 -16.54
CA GLY A 39 3.40 8.53 -15.97
C GLY A 39 4.00 8.98 -14.64
N ASP A 40 5.23 8.56 -14.34
CA ASP A 40 5.90 8.89 -13.08
C ASP A 40 6.40 10.35 -13.10
N LEU A 41 5.84 11.19 -12.23
CA LEU A 41 6.20 12.60 -12.10
C LEU A 41 7.54 12.83 -11.41
N LEU A 42 8.21 11.79 -10.88
CA LEU A 42 9.61 11.91 -10.47
C LEU A 42 10.54 12.09 -11.68
N GLU A 43 10.11 11.67 -12.87
CA GLU A 43 10.81 12.00 -14.10
C GLU A 43 10.56 13.46 -14.48
N ASN A 44 11.64 14.26 -14.56
CA ASN A 44 11.53 15.70 -14.81
C ASN A 44 10.83 16.02 -16.16
N THR A 45 11.02 15.17 -17.17
CA THR A 45 10.33 15.26 -18.47
C THR A 45 8.81 15.19 -18.31
N ASN A 46 8.32 14.19 -17.58
CA ASN A 46 6.90 13.97 -17.31
C ASN A 46 6.32 15.12 -16.47
N PHE A 47 7.03 15.53 -15.42
CA PHE A 47 6.58 16.64 -14.57
C PHE A 47 6.52 17.98 -15.30
N ASN A 48 7.42 18.24 -16.26
CA ASN A 48 7.36 19.43 -17.07
C ASN A 48 6.15 19.42 -18.02
N LYS A 49 5.88 18.30 -18.70
CA LYS A 49 4.67 18.12 -19.53
C LYS A 49 3.40 18.34 -18.70
N TYR A 50 3.32 17.71 -17.52
CA TYR A 50 2.23 17.86 -16.57
C TYR A 50 1.98 19.33 -16.19
N LYS A 51 3.03 20.06 -15.80
CA LYS A 51 2.92 21.48 -15.42
C LYS A 51 2.47 22.37 -16.59
N THR A 52 2.99 22.11 -17.79
CA THR A 52 2.66 22.87 -18.98
C THR A 52 1.19 22.72 -19.33
N GLU A 53 0.70 21.48 -19.43
CA GLU A 53 -0.71 21.21 -19.74
C GLU A 53 -1.65 21.76 -18.68
N LEU A 54 -1.32 21.58 -17.38
CA LEU A 54 -2.10 22.17 -16.29
C LEU A 54 -2.20 23.70 -16.42
N ARG A 55 -1.07 24.37 -16.66
CA ARG A 55 -1.03 25.84 -16.78
C ARG A 55 -1.85 26.31 -17.99
N GLU A 56 -1.71 25.63 -19.12
CA GLU A 56 -2.41 25.96 -20.36
C GLU A 56 -3.91 25.72 -20.23
N TYR A 57 -4.32 24.60 -19.65
CA TYR A 57 -5.72 24.30 -19.39
C TYR A 57 -6.39 25.38 -18.53
N LEU A 58 -5.77 25.73 -17.40
CA LEU A 58 -6.29 26.79 -16.52
C LEU A 58 -6.34 28.15 -17.21
N LYS A 59 -5.32 28.50 -18.01
CA LYS A 59 -5.26 29.78 -18.74
C LYS A 59 -6.34 29.84 -19.83
N ASN A 60 -6.42 28.82 -20.69
CA ASN A 60 -7.30 28.80 -21.86
C ASN A 60 -8.78 28.78 -21.45
N LYS A 61 -9.12 28.11 -20.35
CA LYS A 61 -10.47 28.08 -19.80
C LYS A 61 -10.76 29.22 -18.81
N ASN A 62 -9.79 30.12 -18.59
CA ASN A 62 -9.87 31.22 -17.62
C ASN A 62 -10.30 30.75 -16.21
N ILE A 63 -9.80 29.59 -15.78
CA ILE A 63 -10.15 28.97 -14.51
C ILE A 63 -9.22 29.49 -13.41
N LYS A 64 -9.83 30.00 -12.34
CA LYS A 64 -9.17 30.35 -11.08
C LYS A 64 -9.67 29.36 -10.02
N PRO A 65 -8.88 28.35 -9.63
CA PRO A 65 -9.32 27.36 -8.65
C PRO A 65 -9.62 28.03 -7.30
N ASP A 66 -10.78 27.73 -6.73
CA ASP A 66 -11.17 28.12 -5.36
C ASP A 66 -10.64 27.11 -4.34
N ILE A 67 -10.55 25.84 -4.76
CA ILE A 67 -10.08 24.72 -3.94
C ILE A 67 -9.02 23.96 -4.72
N ILE A 68 -7.91 23.63 -4.06
CA ILE A 68 -6.86 22.77 -4.59
C ILE A 68 -6.75 21.54 -3.70
N LEU A 69 -6.83 20.36 -4.29
CA LEU A 69 -6.69 19.07 -3.64
C LEU A 69 -5.33 18.46 -4.01
N THR A 70 -4.60 17.97 -3.02
CA THR A 70 -3.37 17.18 -3.22
C THR A 70 -3.38 15.95 -2.34
N ASP A 71 -2.51 14.99 -2.65
CA ASP A 71 -2.23 13.90 -1.73
C ASP A 71 -1.78 14.42 -0.35
N LEU A 72 -2.02 13.62 0.69
CA LEU A 72 -1.57 13.87 2.06
C LEU A 72 -0.04 13.85 2.19
N HIS A 73 0.66 13.16 1.29
CA HIS A 73 2.11 13.10 1.34
C HIS A 73 2.76 14.49 1.17
N PRO A 74 3.48 15.00 2.19
CA PRO A 74 3.92 16.40 2.22
C PRO A 74 5.03 16.72 1.21
N ASN A 75 5.79 15.70 0.79
CA ASN A 75 6.99 15.85 -0.02
C ASN A 75 6.77 15.63 -1.52
N PHE A 76 5.57 15.21 -1.94
CA PHE A 76 5.26 15.06 -3.36
C PHE A 76 5.41 16.41 -4.09
N LEU A 77 5.99 16.38 -5.28
CA LEU A 77 6.07 17.44 -6.27
C LEU A 77 4.68 18.02 -6.58
N THR A 78 3.64 17.17 -6.69
CA THR A 78 2.24 17.62 -6.85
C THR A 78 1.76 18.38 -5.62
N THR A 79 2.09 17.93 -4.40
CA THR A 79 1.79 18.64 -3.15
C THR A 79 2.53 19.97 -3.05
N LYS A 80 3.82 20.00 -3.38
CA LYS A 80 4.64 21.23 -3.41
C LYS A 80 4.11 22.23 -4.44
N LEU A 81 3.70 21.74 -5.62
CA LEU A 81 3.06 22.56 -6.66
C LEU A 81 1.71 23.09 -6.18
N GLY A 82 0.89 22.26 -5.54
CA GLY A 82 -0.41 22.65 -4.98
C GLY A 82 -0.30 23.79 -3.98
N LYS A 83 0.69 23.73 -3.07
CA LYS A 83 0.99 24.84 -2.14
C LYS A 83 1.29 26.15 -2.88
N LYS A 84 2.10 26.09 -3.95
CA LYS A 84 2.44 27.27 -4.77
C LYS A 84 1.21 27.83 -5.49
N LEU A 85 0.39 26.96 -6.08
CA LEU A 85 -0.83 27.35 -6.78
C LEU A 85 -1.88 27.91 -5.81
N ALA A 86 -2.02 27.32 -4.62
CA ALA A 86 -2.96 27.79 -3.61
C ALA A 86 -2.65 29.23 -3.18
N ARG A 87 -1.37 29.55 -2.96
CA ARG A 87 -0.93 30.93 -2.70
C ARG A 87 -1.20 31.86 -3.90
N LYS A 88 -0.92 31.40 -5.12
CA LYS A 88 -1.12 32.20 -6.35
C LYS A 88 -2.59 32.58 -6.57
N TYR A 89 -3.50 31.63 -6.41
CA TYR A 89 -4.93 31.81 -6.66
C TYR A 89 -5.73 32.23 -5.42
N ARG A 90 -5.07 32.34 -4.26
CA ARG A 90 -5.73 32.49 -2.94
C ARG A 90 -6.77 31.40 -2.69
N ALA A 91 -6.46 30.20 -3.16
CA ALA A 91 -7.33 29.03 -3.08
C ALA A 91 -7.16 28.31 -1.74
N LYS A 92 -8.22 27.65 -1.28
CA LYS A 92 -8.15 26.74 -0.14
C LYS A 92 -7.40 25.46 -0.54
N HIS A 93 -6.28 25.17 0.13
CA HIS A 93 -5.53 23.92 -0.08
C HIS A 93 -6.00 22.84 0.89
N ILE A 94 -6.44 21.70 0.37
CA ILE A 94 -6.92 20.55 1.14
C ILE A 94 -6.07 19.32 0.79
N PHE A 95 -5.59 18.63 1.83
CA PHE A 95 -4.88 17.37 1.70
C PHE A 95 -5.86 16.21 1.77
N ILE A 96 -5.75 15.27 0.84
CA ILE A 96 -6.60 14.09 0.73
C ILE A 96 -5.76 12.84 0.96
N GLN A 97 -6.21 11.97 1.86
CA GLN A 97 -5.53 10.71 2.11
C GLN A 97 -5.63 9.79 0.88
N HIS A 98 -4.51 9.20 0.47
CA HIS A 98 -4.35 8.41 -0.76
C HIS A 98 -5.39 7.29 -0.96
N HIS A 99 -5.59 6.46 0.06
CA HIS A 99 -6.52 5.33 0.03
C HIS A 99 -7.98 5.78 0.02
N ILE A 100 -8.28 6.88 0.72
CA ILE A 100 -9.60 7.54 0.63
C ILE A 100 -9.83 8.01 -0.81
N ALA A 101 -8.84 8.61 -1.48
CA ALA A 101 -8.96 9.02 -2.87
C ALA A 101 -9.30 7.84 -3.80
N HIS A 102 -8.63 6.69 -3.65
CA HIS A 102 -8.96 5.45 -4.38
C HIS A 102 -10.40 4.96 -4.13
N ILE A 103 -10.86 4.98 -2.88
CA ILE A 103 -12.23 4.55 -2.57
C ILE A 103 -13.25 5.49 -3.20
N PHE A 104 -13.02 6.80 -3.13
CA PHE A 104 -13.92 7.78 -3.72
C PHE A 104 -13.87 7.82 -5.25
N SER A 105 -12.74 7.48 -5.88
CA SER A 105 -12.67 7.33 -7.34
C SER A 105 -13.55 6.16 -7.79
N ALA A 106 -13.47 5.00 -7.13
CA ALA A 106 -14.32 3.85 -7.44
C ALA A 106 -15.82 4.14 -7.24
N ILE A 107 -16.17 4.92 -6.20
CA ILE A 107 -17.55 5.41 -6.00
C ILE A 107 -17.96 6.37 -7.11
N GLY A 108 -17.07 7.28 -7.50
CA GLY A 108 -17.26 8.24 -8.58
C GLY A 108 -17.52 7.53 -9.91
N ASP A 109 -16.74 6.51 -10.24
CA ASP A 109 -16.84 5.77 -11.49
C ASP A 109 -18.22 5.13 -11.67
N ARG A 110 -18.76 4.52 -10.60
CA ARG A 110 -20.13 3.94 -10.65
C ARG A 110 -21.22 4.96 -10.90
N LYS A 111 -21.05 6.19 -10.41
CA LYS A 111 -22.00 7.29 -10.62
C LYS A 111 -21.86 7.91 -12.00
N LEU A 112 -20.63 8.06 -12.49
CA LEU A 112 -20.31 8.77 -13.73
C LEU A 112 -20.51 7.91 -14.98
N PHE A 113 -20.17 6.62 -14.92
CA PHE A 113 -20.04 5.79 -16.13
C PHE A 113 -21.10 4.70 -16.25
N GLN A 114 -21.72 4.25 -15.16
CA GLN A 114 -22.59 3.07 -15.21
C GLN A 114 -24.08 3.41 -15.32
N ASN A 115 -24.48 4.68 -15.50
CA ASN A 115 -25.89 5.14 -15.47
C ASN A 115 -26.70 4.47 -14.34
N SER A 116 -26.01 4.18 -13.24
CA SER A 116 -26.51 3.21 -12.28
C SER A 116 -27.46 3.92 -11.33
N LYS A 117 -28.60 3.31 -11.00
CA LYS A 117 -29.44 3.69 -9.84
C LYS A 117 -28.70 3.47 -8.50
N PHE A 118 -27.36 3.34 -8.52
CA PHE A 118 -26.54 3.08 -7.35
C PHE A 118 -26.63 4.26 -6.39
N LYS A 119 -27.51 4.10 -5.41
CA LYS A 119 -27.56 4.98 -4.26
C LYS A 119 -26.47 4.54 -3.30
N ILE A 120 -25.49 5.42 -3.08
CA ILE A 120 -24.55 5.28 -1.98
C ILE A 120 -25.41 5.20 -0.71
N GLN A 121 -25.40 4.05 -0.05
CA GLN A 121 -26.08 3.89 1.22
C GLN A 121 -25.46 4.82 2.27
N ASN A 122 -26.19 5.13 3.33
CA ASN A 122 -25.74 6.05 4.38
C ASN A 122 -24.41 5.62 5.05
N SER A 123 -24.03 4.35 4.91
CA SER A 123 -22.76 3.78 5.36
C SER A 123 -22.18 2.89 4.26
N VAL A 124 -20.90 3.06 3.94
CA VAL A 124 -20.14 2.25 2.97
C VAL A 124 -18.85 1.76 3.64
N ILE A 125 -18.47 0.51 3.36
CA ILE A 125 -17.13 0.00 3.67
C ILE A 125 -16.31 0.07 2.39
N GLY A 126 -15.18 0.79 2.44
CA GLY A 126 -14.21 0.83 1.38
C GLY A 126 -12.96 0.08 1.78
N VAL A 127 -12.49 -0.81 0.90
CA VAL A 127 -11.22 -1.53 1.06
C VAL A 127 -10.25 -0.98 0.02
N ALA A 128 -9.04 -0.62 0.46
CA ALA A 128 -7.99 -0.11 -0.40
C ALA A 128 -6.73 -0.96 -0.20
N LEU A 129 -6.37 -1.70 -1.26
CA LEU A 129 -5.15 -2.49 -1.33
C LEU A 129 -4.22 -1.82 -2.34
N ASP A 130 -3.07 -1.35 -1.86
CA ASP A 130 -2.09 -0.61 -2.65
C ASP A 130 -0.64 -1.00 -2.23
N GLY A 131 0.34 -0.57 -3.02
CA GLY A 131 1.74 -0.64 -2.70
C GLY A 131 2.16 0.32 -1.59
N THR A 132 1.89 1.62 -1.69
CA THR A 132 2.40 2.59 -0.72
C THR A 132 1.56 3.87 -0.74
N GLY A 133 0.88 4.16 0.36
CA GLY A 133 0.24 5.44 0.59
C GLY A 133 0.65 6.04 1.95
N TYR A 134 0.75 7.37 2.01
CA TYR A 134 1.09 8.06 3.26
C TYR A 134 -0.07 7.95 4.26
N GLY A 135 0.21 7.36 5.42
CA GLY A 135 -0.72 7.25 6.52
C GLY A 135 -0.84 8.52 7.34
N ALA A 136 -2.02 8.77 7.92
CA ALA A 136 -2.22 9.90 8.82
C ALA A 136 -1.39 9.81 10.12
N ASP A 137 -0.93 8.60 10.46
CA ASP A 137 -0.04 8.26 11.57
C ASP A 137 1.45 8.24 11.15
N ARG A 138 1.77 8.76 9.96
CA ARG A 138 3.12 8.77 9.35
C ARG A 138 3.69 7.39 9.01
N LYS A 139 2.87 6.33 9.07
CA LYS A 139 3.23 5.00 8.59
C LYS A 139 2.93 4.86 7.10
N ILE A 140 3.43 3.79 6.48
CA ILE A 140 3.09 3.46 5.09
C ILE A 140 1.87 2.55 5.07
N TRP A 141 0.76 3.06 4.59
CA TRP A 141 -0.47 2.29 4.42
C TRP A 141 -0.51 1.61 3.04
N GLY A 142 -1.39 0.63 2.89
CA GLY A 142 -1.62 -0.06 1.61
C GLY A 142 -2.48 -1.31 1.73
N GLY A 143 -3.15 -1.51 2.86
CA GLY A 143 -4.05 -2.64 3.07
C GLY A 143 -5.09 -2.22 4.09
N GLU A 144 -5.92 -1.25 3.73
CA GLU A 144 -6.73 -0.46 4.64
C GLU A 144 -8.23 -0.68 4.42
N VAL A 145 -8.99 -0.64 5.52
CA VAL A 145 -10.46 -0.71 5.51
C VAL A 145 -11.01 0.55 6.18
N PHE A 146 -11.89 1.26 5.47
CA PHE A 146 -12.54 2.47 5.94
C PHE A 146 -14.04 2.29 6.01
N LYS A 147 -14.65 2.79 7.09
CA LYS A 147 -16.09 3.05 7.19
C LYS A 147 -16.36 4.50 6.84
N ILE A 148 -17.17 4.71 5.81
CA ILE A 148 -17.62 6.02 5.35
C ILE A 148 -19.10 6.15 5.71
N GLN A 149 -19.43 7.04 6.64
CA GLN A 149 -20.80 7.27 7.08
C GLN A 149 -21.10 8.77 7.04
N LYS A 150 -21.97 9.19 6.13
CA LYS A 150 -22.24 10.61 5.82
C LYS A 150 -20.92 11.35 5.52
N SER A 151 -20.53 12.31 6.35
CA SER A 151 -19.27 13.08 6.25
C SER A 151 -18.13 12.52 7.10
N LYS A 152 -18.36 11.44 7.87
CA LYS A 152 -17.35 10.84 8.74
C LYS A 152 -16.68 9.66 8.04
N ILE A 153 -15.36 9.72 7.92
CA ILE A 153 -14.53 8.63 7.39
C ILE A 153 -13.67 8.13 8.54
N THR A 154 -13.73 6.84 8.83
CA THR A 154 -12.99 6.21 9.94
C THR A 154 -12.23 5.00 9.41
N ARG A 155 -10.92 4.92 9.66
CA ARG A 155 -10.14 3.70 9.43
C ARG A 155 -10.60 2.68 10.47
N ILE A 156 -11.18 1.57 10.03
CA ILE A 156 -11.72 0.52 10.89
C ILE A 156 -10.94 -0.77 10.81
N GLY A 157 -10.05 -0.93 9.84
CA GLY A 157 -9.21 -2.12 9.76
C GLY A 157 -7.98 -1.90 8.90
N HIS A 158 -6.99 -2.76 9.07
CA HIS A 158 -5.78 -2.77 8.27
C HIS A 158 -5.05 -4.11 8.34
N LEU A 159 -4.12 -4.34 7.42
CA LEU A 159 -3.13 -5.42 7.58
C LEU A 159 -2.22 -5.12 8.76
N GLU A 160 -1.77 -6.17 9.45
CA GLU A 160 -0.77 -6.05 10.50
C GLU A 160 0.47 -5.29 10.02
N ASN A 161 0.92 -4.32 10.80
CA ASN A 161 2.13 -3.57 10.49
C ASN A 161 3.35 -4.49 10.52
N GLN A 162 4.12 -4.46 9.43
CA GLN A 162 5.42 -5.08 9.28
C GLN A 162 6.49 -3.98 9.13
N THR A 163 7.74 -4.31 9.45
CA THR A 163 8.84 -3.33 9.34
C THR A 163 9.42 -3.35 7.93
N MET A 164 9.46 -2.17 7.29
CA MET A 164 10.20 -1.91 6.06
C MET A 164 11.64 -1.53 6.41
N LEU A 165 12.53 -2.50 6.36
CA LEU A 165 13.96 -2.29 6.59
C LEU A 165 14.60 -1.51 5.45
N GLY A 166 15.02 -0.26 5.71
CA GLY A 166 15.63 0.62 4.70
C GLY A 166 14.63 1.36 3.80
N SER A 167 13.36 1.45 4.21
CA SER A 167 12.32 2.24 3.53
C SER A 167 12.21 1.91 2.03
N GLU A 168 12.60 2.80 1.12
CA GLU A 168 12.57 2.56 -0.34
C GLU A 168 13.40 1.36 -0.78
N LEU A 169 14.48 1.02 -0.07
CA LEU A 169 15.27 -0.16 -0.39
C LEU A 169 14.44 -1.44 -0.23
N ALA A 170 13.51 -1.49 0.73
CA ALA A 170 12.62 -2.65 0.88
C ALA A 170 11.61 -2.79 -0.26
N ILE A 171 11.36 -1.72 -1.02
CA ILE A 171 10.53 -1.75 -2.24
C ILE A 171 11.32 -2.36 -3.40
N LYS A 172 12.62 -2.05 -3.50
CA LYS A 172 13.54 -2.53 -4.55
C LYS A 172 14.07 -3.93 -4.29
N GLU A 173 14.26 -4.28 -3.02
CA GLU A 173 14.82 -5.54 -2.52
C GLU A 173 13.82 -6.22 -1.56
N PRO A 174 12.89 -7.06 -2.06
CA PRO A 174 11.87 -7.70 -1.24
C PRO A 174 12.41 -8.57 -0.08
N ALA A 175 13.67 -9.00 -0.12
CA ALA A 175 14.27 -9.79 0.96
C ALA A 175 14.38 -9.00 2.28
N ARG A 176 14.43 -7.68 2.22
CA ARG A 176 14.39 -6.80 3.41
C ARG A 176 13.06 -6.89 4.15
N MET A 177 11.96 -6.99 3.41
CA MET A 177 10.63 -7.24 3.98
C MET A 177 10.59 -8.64 4.59
N LEU A 178 11.04 -9.65 3.84
CA LEU A 178 11.02 -11.04 4.31
C LEU A 178 11.85 -11.20 5.61
N LEU A 179 13.05 -10.61 5.67
CA LEU A 179 13.90 -10.62 6.87
C LEU A 179 13.16 -10.06 8.09
N SER A 180 12.51 -8.91 7.94
CA SER A 180 11.76 -8.25 9.01
C SER A 180 10.55 -9.06 9.48
N ILE A 181 9.82 -9.65 8.53
CA ILE A 181 8.67 -10.52 8.83
C ILE A 181 9.13 -11.79 9.53
N LEU A 182 10.22 -12.44 9.08
CA LEU A 182 10.78 -13.63 9.71
C LEU A 182 11.26 -13.35 11.14
N ASN A 183 11.85 -12.18 11.38
CA ASN A 183 12.21 -11.72 12.72
C ASN A 183 10.98 -11.68 13.64
N LYS A 184 9.86 -11.15 13.15
CA LYS A 184 8.60 -11.08 13.89
C LYS A 184 7.95 -12.45 14.10
N VAL A 185 7.93 -13.30 13.06
CA VAL A 185 7.46 -14.71 13.13
C VAL A 185 8.23 -15.49 14.19
N PHE A 186 9.56 -15.33 14.25
CA PHE A 186 10.37 -16.03 15.23
C PHE A 186 10.15 -15.51 16.66
N SER A 187 9.81 -14.23 16.82
CA SER A 187 9.52 -13.64 18.13
C SER A 187 8.06 -13.83 18.58
N ALA A 188 7.15 -14.25 17.70
CA ALA A 188 5.75 -14.45 18.03
C ALA A 188 5.54 -15.64 19.00
N PRO A 189 4.62 -15.51 19.98
CA PRO A 189 4.26 -16.64 20.83
C PRO A 189 3.68 -17.77 19.98
N SER A 190 4.09 -19.01 20.26
CA SER A 190 3.75 -20.19 19.47
C SER A 190 2.24 -20.29 19.17
N SER A 191 1.89 -20.05 17.91
CA SER A 191 0.55 -20.26 17.35
C SER A 191 0.15 -21.74 17.43
N PRO A 192 -1.14 -22.07 17.65
CA PRO A 192 -1.65 -23.45 17.77
C PRO A 192 -1.52 -24.31 16.50
N LEU A 193 -1.04 -23.74 15.38
CA LEU A 193 -0.80 -24.45 14.13
C LEU A 193 0.43 -25.39 14.20
N GLY A 194 0.38 -26.49 14.95
CA GLY A 194 1.14 -27.74 14.70
C GLY A 194 2.69 -27.73 14.68
N ARG A 195 3.26 -28.94 14.86
CA ARG A 195 4.69 -29.25 15.11
C ARG A 195 5.62 -29.09 13.89
N GLY A 196 5.69 -27.88 13.32
CA GLY A 196 6.68 -27.51 12.28
C GLY A 196 7.62 -26.37 12.69
N CYS A 197 7.27 -25.66 13.77
CA CYS A 197 8.21 -24.83 14.52
C CYS A 197 8.86 -25.75 15.57
N PRO A 198 10.17 -25.64 15.85
CA PRO A 198 10.83 -26.51 16.83
C PRO A 198 10.03 -26.54 18.15
N PRO A 199 9.74 -27.73 18.71
CA PRO A 199 8.88 -27.86 19.87
C PRO A 199 9.44 -27.06 21.06
N ARG A 200 8.54 -26.39 21.80
CA ARG A 200 8.83 -25.81 23.12
C ARG A 200 9.34 -26.94 24.03
N ARG A 201 10.65 -26.98 24.30
CA ARG A 201 11.12 -27.49 25.59
C ARG A 201 11.16 -26.28 26.51
N THR A 202 10.28 -26.32 27.49
CA THR A 202 10.22 -25.40 28.63
C THR A 202 11.60 -25.37 29.29
N GLY A 203 12.28 -24.22 29.28
CA GLY A 203 13.48 -24.03 30.11
C GLY A 203 14.57 -23.10 29.56
N GLU A 204 14.73 -22.95 28.24
CA GLU A 204 15.82 -22.13 27.68
C GLU A 204 15.26 -21.11 26.68
N GLY A 205 15.51 -19.83 26.94
CA GLY A 205 15.22 -18.76 25.98
C GLY A 205 15.88 -19.09 24.65
N ARG A 206 15.15 -18.92 23.53
CA ARG A 206 15.75 -19.09 22.20
C ARG A 206 17.01 -18.22 22.13
N SER A 207 18.16 -18.82 21.87
CA SER A 207 19.36 -18.01 21.72
C SER A 207 19.20 -17.12 20.49
N GLU A 208 19.60 -15.85 20.59
CA GLU A 208 19.61 -14.93 19.44
C GLU A 208 20.35 -15.52 18.23
N LEU A 209 21.31 -16.42 18.47
CA LEU A 209 22.00 -17.19 17.44
C LEU A 209 21.07 -18.10 16.64
N GLN A 210 20.14 -18.82 17.28
CA GLN A 210 19.14 -19.64 16.60
C GLN A 210 18.22 -18.80 15.71
N LYS A 211 17.81 -17.63 16.21
CA LYS A 211 16.99 -16.67 15.47
C LYS A 211 17.72 -16.16 14.23
N LYS A 212 18.95 -15.69 14.39
CA LYS A 212 19.81 -15.23 13.28
C LYS A 212 19.98 -16.32 12.23
N ASN A 213 20.31 -17.54 12.65
CA ASN A 213 20.52 -18.66 11.72
C ASN A 213 19.23 -19.06 10.99
N PHE A 214 18.08 -19.06 11.69
CA PHE A 214 16.79 -19.29 11.07
C PHE A 214 16.51 -18.27 9.95
N ILE A 215 16.65 -16.97 10.24
CA ILE A 215 16.38 -15.92 9.25
C ILE A 215 17.38 -15.98 8.10
N TYR A 216 18.68 -16.11 8.41
CA TYR A 216 19.74 -16.18 7.40
C TYR A 216 19.51 -17.33 6.42
N ASN A 217 19.01 -18.48 6.87
CA ASN A 217 18.72 -19.60 5.98
C ASN A 217 17.74 -19.27 4.84
N PHE A 218 16.81 -18.33 5.05
CA PHE A 218 15.87 -17.87 4.02
C PHE A 218 16.44 -16.81 3.09
N VAL A 219 17.43 -16.03 3.56
CA VAL A 219 17.96 -14.87 2.81
C VAL A 219 19.41 -15.04 2.33
N LYS A 220 20.09 -16.14 2.68
CA LYS A 220 21.49 -16.43 2.31
C LYS A 220 21.76 -16.50 0.81
N LYS A 221 20.72 -16.71 -0.01
CA LYS A 221 20.83 -16.65 -1.47
C LYS A 221 21.00 -15.21 -1.98
N TYR A 222 20.58 -14.23 -1.19
CA TYR A 222 20.49 -12.82 -1.59
C TYR A 222 21.51 -11.93 -0.89
N TYR A 223 21.98 -12.34 0.29
CA TYR A 223 22.93 -11.59 1.10
C TYR A 223 24.04 -12.49 1.59
N THR A 224 25.27 -11.96 1.54
CA THR A 224 26.42 -12.50 2.28
C THR A 224 26.15 -12.46 3.78
N ARG A 225 26.96 -13.19 4.56
CA ARG A 225 26.79 -13.17 6.02
C ARG A 225 26.99 -11.78 6.62
N ASN A 226 27.94 -11.00 6.10
CA ASN A 226 28.22 -9.64 6.58
C ASN A 226 27.07 -8.68 6.29
N GLU A 227 26.51 -8.71 5.06
CA GLU A 227 25.33 -7.93 4.70
C GLU A 227 24.13 -8.30 5.57
N PHE A 228 23.91 -9.60 5.81
CA PHE A 228 22.84 -10.06 6.69
C PHE A 228 23.01 -9.53 8.12
N GLU A 229 24.20 -9.61 8.71
CA GLU A 229 24.44 -9.11 10.08
C GLU A 229 24.20 -7.59 10.17
N LEU A 230 24.61 -6.82 9.14
CA LEU A 230 24.33 -5.39 9.06
C LEU A 230 22.81 -5.11 9.04
N LEU A 231 22.08 -5.80 8.16
CA LEU A 231 20.63 -5.67 8.03
C LEU A 231 19.89 -6.12 9.30
N TYR A 232 20.34 -7.20 9.94
CA TYR A 232 19.76 -7.69 11.18
C TYR A 232 19.98 -6.69 12.32
N ASN A 233 21.19 -6.14 12.46
CA ASN A 233 21.49 -5.12 13.48
C ASN A 233 20.71 -3.83 13.23
N GLN A 234 20.60 -3.40 11.97
CA GLN A 234 19.74 -2.27 11.58
C GLN A 234 18.29 -2.49 12.04
N LEU A 235 17.75 -3.69 11.83
CA LEU A 235 16.41 -4.06 12.28
C LEU A 235 16.27 -4.05 13.81
N GLN A 236 17.22 -4.65 14.54
CA GLN A 236 17.16 -4.68 16.02
C GLN A 236 17.25 -3.28 16.64
N GLN A 237 18.01 -2.38 16.03
CA GLN A 237 18.16 -0.99 16.47
C GLN A 237 17.01 -0.09 15.95
N ASN A 238 16.10 -0.63 15.15
CA ASN A 238 15.03 0.13 14.48
C ASN A 238 15.57 1.36 13.69
N PHE A 239 16.79 1.25 13.14
CA PHE A 239 17.44 2.32 12.41
C PHE A 239 16.97 2.34 10.95
N ASN A 240 16.50 3.49 10.44
CA ASN A 240 15.94 3.62 9.09
C ASN A 240 14.90 2.52 8.77
N CYS A 241 14.01 2.30 9.73
CA CYS A 241 12.92 1.35 9.68
C CYS A 241 11.59 2.10 9.76
N VAL A 242 10.65 1.76 8.89
CA VAL A 242 9.29 2.33 8.87
C VAL A 242 8.28 1.21 8.94
N GLU A 243 7.19 1.40 9.68
CA GLU A 243 6.09 0.43 9.69
C GLU A 243 5.22 0.56 8.45
N THR A 244 4.78 -0.59 7.94
CA THR A 244 3.85 -0.66 6.82
C THR A 244 2.75 -1.70 7.00
N SER A 245 1.53 -1.33 6.60
CA SER A 245 0.38 -2.22 6.41
C SER A 245 0.12 -2.51 4.92
N SER A 246 1.13 -2.35 4.07
CA SER A 246 1.00 -2.49 2.61
C SER A 246 0.72 -3.92 2.16
N ALA A 247 -0.41 -4.12 1.46
CA ALA A 247 -0.72 -5.39 0.80
C ALA A 247 0.33 -5.72 -0.26
N GLY A 248 0.77 -4.72 -1.04
CA GLY A 248 1.83 -4.90 -2.03
C GLY A 248 3.13 -5.43 -1.43
N ARG A 249 3.59 -4.89 -0.28
CA ARG A 249 4.84 -5.35 0.37
C ARG A 249 4.69 -6.76 0.96
N ILE A 250 3.52 -7.09 1.48
CA ILE A 250 3.22 -8.45 1.97
C ILE A 250 3.28 -9.45 0.80
N LEU A 251 2.59 -9.16 -0.31
CA LEU A 251 2.60 -10.02 -1.49
C LEU A 251 4.00 -10.13 -2.12
N ASP A 252 4.78 -9.05 -2.14
CA ASP A 252 6.17 -9.08 -2.60
C ASP A 252 7.01 -10.05 -1.77
N ALA A 253 6.86 -10.04 -0.43
CA ALA A 253 7.56 -10.95 0.46
C ALA A 253 7.08 -12.42 0.34
N VAL A 254 5.79 -12.66 0.06
CA VAL A 254 5.27 -14.00 -0.25
C VAL A 254 5.87 -14.51 -1.56
N SER A 255 5.90 -13.68 -2.60
CA SER A 255 6.48 -14.01 -3.91
C SER A 255 7.94 -14.43 -3.79
N LEU A 256 8.72 -13.68 -3.02
CA LEU A 256 10.11 -14.01 -2.74
C LEU A 256 10.26 -15.30 -1.92
N LEU A 257 9.47 -15.47 -0.85
CA LEU A 257 9.51 -16.66 0.01
C LEU A 257 9.23 -17.94 -0.78
N LEU A 258 8.25 -17.89 -1.68
CA LEU A 258 7.90 -19.04 -2.54
C LEU A 258 8.88 -19.20 -3.71
N GLY A 259 9.69 -18.19 -4.00
CA GLY A 259 10.73 -18.22 -5.04
C GLY A 259 10.22 -17.91 -6.44
N PHE A 260 9.12 -17.14 -6.56
CA PHE A 260 8.59 -16.68 -7.84
C PHE A 260 9.30 -15.41 -8.34
N CYS A 261 9.87 -14.59 -7.44
CA CYS A 261 10.64 -13.42 -7.79
C CYS A 261 12.08 -13.46 -7.22
N GLY A 262 12.95 -12.62 -7.78
CA GLY A 262 14.29 -12.36 -7.23
C GLY A 262 14.29 -11.27 -6.15
N ASN A 263 15.47 -10.98 -5.59
CA ASN A 263 15.65 -9.88 -4.64
C ASN A 263 15.92 -8.52 -5.32
N LYS A 264 15.62 -8.39 -6.61
CA LYS A 264 15.69 -7.12 -7.32
C LYS A 264 14.42 -6.96 -8.11
N ARG A 265 13.71 -5.87 -7.85
CA ARG A 265 12.51 -5.48 -8.59
C ARG A 265 12.91 -4.77 -9.88
N ASN A 266 12.51 -5.32 -11.01
CA ASN A 266 12.77 -4.80 -12.35
C ASN A 266 11.72 -3.77 -12.78
N TYR A 267 10.48 -3.89 -12.31
CA TYR A 267 9.39 -2.94 -12.58
C TYR A 267 8.39 -2.82 -11.43
N LYS A 268 7.56 -1.78 -11.46
CA LYS A 268 6.74 -1.30 -10.32
C LYS A 268 5.80 -2.34 -9.70
N HIS A 269 5.45 -3.47 -10.32
CA HIS A 269 4.53 -4.46 -9.73
C HIS A 269 5.01 -5.91 -9.85
N GLU A 270 6.27 -6.11 -10.22
CA GLU A 270 6.79 -7.43 -10.61
C GLU A 270 6.54 -8.55 -9.59
N PRO A 271 6.87 -8.43 -8.28
CA PRO A 271 6.77 -9.59 -7.40
C PRO A 271 5.32 -10.03 -7.18
N ALA A 272 4.40 -9.08 -6.96
CA ALA A 272 2.98 -9.34 -6.84
C ALA A 272 2.39 -9.93 -8.14
N PHE A 273 2.76 -9.39 -9.31
CA PHE A 273 2.33 -9.93 -10.61
C PHE A 273 2.81 -11.38 -10.82
N LEU A 274 4.09 -11.66 -10.53
CA LEU A 274 4.64 -13.02 -10.64
C LEU A 274 3.98 -13.99 -9.66
N LEU A 275 3.61 -13.53 -8.46
CA LEU A 275 2.87 -14.34 -7.49
C LEU A 275 1.49 -14.72 -8.05
N GLU A 276 0.75 -13.76 -8.58
CA GLU A 276 -0.57 -13.98 -9.17
C GLU A 276 -0.49 -14.91 -10.38
N ALA A 277 0.40 -14.62 -11.34
CA ALA A 277 0.57 -15.40 -12.56
C ALA A 277 0.96 -16.87 -12.31
N ASN A 278 1.62 -17.15 -11.18
CA ASN A 278 2.02 -18.51 -10.79
C ASN A 278 1.04 -19.18 -9.81
N SER A 279 -0.06 -18.53 -9.44
CA SER A 279 -1.03 -19.08 -8.49
C SER A 279 -1.98 -20.06 -9.14
N SER A 280 -2.43 -21.04 -8.35
CA SER A 280 -3.41 -22.05 -8.78
C SER A 280 -4.63 -22.07 -7.85
N LYS A 281 -5.02 -23.24 -7.32
CA LYS A 281 -6.12 -23.37 -6.36
C LYS A 281 -5.61 -23.27 -4.92
N PRO A 282 -6.27 -22.48 -4.05
CA PRO A 282 -5.83 -22.32 -2.67
C PRO A 282 -5.98 -23.62 -1.87
N TYR A 283 -5.26 -23.71 -0.76
CA TYR A 283 -5.62 -24.60 0.34
C TYR A 283 -6.71 -23.92 1.17
N THR A 284 -7.62 -24.71 1.72
CA THR A 284 -8.79 -24.23 2.48
C THR A 284 -8.64 -24.40 4.00
N ASP A 285 -7.48 -24.89 4.45
CA ASP A 285 -7.16 -25.15 5.84
C ASP A 285 -6.67 -23.90 6.60
N LEU A 286 -6.30 -22.83 5.90
CA LEU A 286 -5.91 -21.55 6.49
C LEU A 286 -7.11 -20.59 6.55
N LYS A 287 -7.54 -20.24 7.76
CA LYS A 287 -8.54 -19.19 7.99
C LYS A 287 -7.86 -17.87 8.39
N PRO A 288 -8.36 -16.71 7.93
CA PRO A 288 -7.88 -15.40 8.37
C PRO A 288 -7.90 -15.25 9.88
N LYS A 289 -6.77 -14.84 10.47
CA LYS A 289 -6.68 -14.47 11.88
C LYS A 289 -6.80 -12.96 12.00
N ILE A 290 -7.88 -12.50 12.62
CA ILE A 290 -8.18 -11.08 12.80
C ILE A 290 -8.15 -10.75 14.29
N ASP A 291 -7.26 -9.83 14.66
CA ASP A 291 -7.19 -9.28 16.01
C ASP A 291 -8.10 -8.03 16.09
N ILE A 292 -8.94 -7.95 17.13
CA ILE A 292 -9.91 -6.85 17.29
C ILE A 292 -9.53 -6.02 18.52
N ALA A 293 -9.25 -4.74 18.32
CA ALA A 293 -8.93 -3.80 19.40
C ALA A 293 -9.63 -2.46 19.17
N LYS A 294 -10.43 -2.01 20.15
CA LYS A 294 -11.12 -0.69 20.13
C LYS A 294 -11.85 -0.41 18.79
N ASN A 295 -12.58 -1.39 18.25
CA ASN A 295 -13.27 -1.33 16.95
C ASN A 295 -12.35 -1.15 15.72
N ASN A 296 -11.08 -1.55 15.84
CA ASN A 296 -10.14 -1.67 14.74
C ASN A 296 -9.82 -3.16 14.50
N TYR A 297 -9.91 -3.60 13.25
CA TYR A 297 -9.67 -4.98 12.81
C TYR A 297 -8.28 -5.09 12.19
N THR A 298 -7.41 -5.92 12.75
CA THR A 298 -6.06 -6.15 12.21
C THR A 298 -5.96 -7.57 11.65
N LEU A 299 -5.76 -7.70 10.34
CA LEU A 299 -5.49 -9.01 9.73
C LEU A 299 -4.02 -9.38 9.99
N ASN A 300 -3.81 -10.47 10.74
CA ASN A 300 -2.50 -10.91 11.20
C ASN A 300 -1.71 -11.52 10.04
N THR A 301 -0.74 -10.79 9.50
CA THR A 301 0.07 -11.25 8.36
C THR A 301 1.23 -12.11 8.83
N THR A 302 1.72 -11.93 10.05
CA THR A 302 2.71 -12.83 10.67
C THR A 302 2.19 -14.26 10.75
N PHE A 303 0.90 -14.47 11.08
CA PHE A 303 0.24 -15.78 11.07
C PHE A 303 0.20 -16.42 9.67
N LEU A 304 -0.01 -15.63 8.61
CA LEU A 304 0.11 -16.10 7.23
C LEU A 304 1.52 -16.63 6.95
N PHE A 305 2.56 -15.88 7.29
CA PHE A 305 3.95 -16.31 7.06
C PHE A 305 4.32 -17.55 7.88
N GLU A 306 3.84 -17.67 9.12
CA GLU A 306 3.99 -18.90 9.91
C GLU A 306 3.43 -20.13 9.17
N TYR A 307 2.22 -20.00 8.62
CA TYR A 307 1.60 -21.06 7.84
C TYR A 307 2.43 -21.38 6.59
N LEU A 308 2.84 -20.36 5.83
CA LEU A 308 3.63 -20.56 4.61
C LEU A 308 4.94 -21.29 4.90
N ILE A 309 5.69 -20.85 5.92
CA ILE A 309 6.99 -21.44 6.31
C ILE A 309 6.84 -22.91 6.71
N LYS A 310 5.82 -23.24 7.51
CA LYS A 310 5.53 -24.62 7.92
C LYS A 310 5.19 -25.53 6.74
N ASN A 311 4.65 -24.95 5.66
CA ASN A 311 4.14 -25.68 4.52
C ASN A 311 5.00 -25.54 3.25
N LEU A 312 6.23 -25.02 3.32
CA LEU A 312 7.08 -24.77 2.13
C LEU A 312 7.38 -26.01 1.27
N ARG A 313 7.22 -27.21 1.82
CA ARG A 313 7.36 -28.48 1.08
C ARG A 313 6.13 -28.83 0.23
N LYS A 314 4.99 -28.16 0.46
CA LYS A 314 3.77 -28.32 -0.36
C LYS A 314 3.90 -27.58 -1.69
N ASP A 315 2.93 -27.77 -2.57
CA ASP A 315 2.85 -27.06 -3.85
C ASP A 315 2.81 -25.53 -3.65
N LYS A 316 3.86 -24.86 -4.13
CA LYS A 316 4.07 -23.41 -4.04
C LYS A 316 3.01 -22.61 -4.79
N LYS A 317 2.48 -23.11 -5.91
CA LYS A 317 1.42 -22.43 -6.68
C LYS A 317 0.13 -22.35 -5.88
N ARG A 318 -0.16 -23.42 -5.12
CA ARG A 318 -1.30 -23.46 -4.20
C ARG A 318 -1.07 -22.59 -2.97
N LEU A 319 0.14 -22.56 -2.43
CA LEU A 319 0.51 -21.66 -1.33
C LEU A 319 0.36 -20.19 -1.72
N ALA A 320 0.74 -19.83 -2.94
CA ALA A 320 0.55 -18.49 -3.48
C ALA A 320 -0.94 -18.09 -3.55
N ALA A 321 -1.78 -18.98 -4.10
CA ALA A 321 -3.23 -18.78 -4.11
C ALA A 321 -3.81 -18.68 -2.69
N THR A 322 -3.29 -19.47 -1.74
CA THR A 322 -3.72 -19.45 -0.33
C THR A 322 -3.38 -18.12 0.34
N ALA A 323 -2.20 -17.57 0.07
CA ALA A 323 -1.80 -16.27 0.61
C ALA A 323 -2.64 -15.12 0.05
N GLN A 324 -2.96 -15.16 -1.25
CA GLN A 324 -3.84 -14.18 -1.87
C GLN A 324 -5.26 -14.27 -1.30
N LEU A 325 -5.82 -15.48 -1.18
CA LEU A 325 -7.13 -15.70 -0.57
C LEU A 325 -7.17 -15.30 0.91
N TYR A 326 -6.06 -15.43 1.64
CA TYR A 326 -5.98 -15.00 3.03
C TYR A 326 -6.12 -13.48 3.18
N ILE A 327 -5.61 -12.71 2.21
CA ILE A 327 -5.62 -11.24 2.22
C ILE A 327 -6.94 -10.68 1.66
N ALA A 328 -7.54 -11.36 0.68
CA ALA A 328 -8.82 -11.00 0.05
C ALA A 328 -10.01 -11.21 0.99
#